data_AF-A0A353GUB1-F1
#
_entry.id   AF-A0A353GUB1-F1
#
_cell.length_a   1.000
_cell.length_b   1.000
_cell.length_c   1.000
_cell.angle_alpha   90.00
_cell.angle_beta   90.00
_cell.angle_gamma   90.00
#
_symmetry.space_group_name_H-M   'P 1'
#
loop_
_entity.id
_entity.type
_entity.pdbx_description
1 polymer ?
#
loop_
_entity_poly.entity_id
_entity_poly.type
_entity_poly.pdbx_seq_one_letter_code
_entity_poly.pdbx_strand_id
1 'polypeptide(L)'
;MHDLKERTAYLRGLIEGAAFPKDEKEKLIWDGLLDFCDEAAQKLYELSDSQNEFEDYIEAIDEDLSTLEKYFYNEGEADDDVDVVFSSDEDQGVMELTCPYCNEEICFEEQDGNYEVVCPECGKVVWDSSHISTTPAVNEDACNLKS
;
A
#
# COMPACT_ATOMS: atom_id res chain seq x y z
N MET A 1 -3.51 12.78 24.44
CA MET A 1 -3.52 14.20 24.00
C MET A 1 -4.22 15.18 24.95
N HIS A 2 -4.89 14.76 26.03
CA HIS A 2 -5.54 15.69 26.98
C HIS A 2 -4.57 16.71 27.63
N ASP A 3 -3.30 16.35 27.72
CA ASP A 3 -2.23 17.17 28.32
C ASP A 3 -2.03 18.54 27.64
N LEU A 4 -2.28 18.66 26.33
CA LEU A 4 -1.97 19.90 25.61
C LEU A 4 -2.96 21.04 25.97
N LYS A 5 -4.27 20.76 25.99
CA LYS A 5 -5.28 21.73 26.44
C LYS A 5 -5.10 22.11 27.90
N GLU A 6 -4.80 21.12 28.75
CA GLU A 6 -4.57 21.35 30.17
C GLU A 6 -3.32 22.22 30.41
N ARG A 7 -2.27 22.01 29.61
CA ARG A 7 -1.06 22.85 29.62
C ARG A 7 -1.32 24.26 29.07
N THR A 8 -2.12 24.43 28.02
CA THR A 8 -2.49 25.77 27.54
C THR A 8 -3.31 26.53 28.58
N ALA A 9 -4.27 25.85 29.23
CA ALA A 9 -5.05 26.42 30.33
C ALA A 9 -4.17 26.79 31.54
N TYR A 10 -3.20 25.93 31.88
CA TYR A 10 -2.22 26.23 32.92
C TYR A 10 -1.37 27.45 32.58
N LEU A 11 -0.87 27.56 31.35
CA LEU A 11 -0.12 28.72 30.88
C LEU A 11 -0.94 30.01 30.91
N ARG A 12 -2.23 29.95 30.50
CA ARG A 12 -3.15 31.08 30.60
C ARG A 12 -3.32 31.53 32.06
N GLY A 13 -3.53 30.60 32.98
CA GLY A 13 -3.61 30.90 34.42
C GLY A 13 -2.32 31.48 35.00
N LEU A 14 -1.16 31.03 34.50
CA LEU A 14 0.15 31.55 34.92
C LEU A 14 0.37 32.99 34.45
N ILE A 15 -0.02 33.31 33.22
CA ILE A 15 0.07 34.65 32.64
C ILE A 15 -0.84 35.61 33.43
N GLU A 16 -2.10 35.22 33.66
CA GLU A 16 -3.06 36.02 34.44
C GLU A 16 -2.63 36.23 35.90
N GLY A 17 -2.07 35.19 36.54
CA GLY A 17 -1.62 35.24 37.94
C GLY A 17 -0.31 36.01 38.15
N ALA A 18 0.55 36.09 37.15
CA ALA A 18 1.86 36.76 37.24
C ALA A 18 1.82 38.28 37.04
N ALA A 19 0.64 38.88 36.82
CA ALA A 19 0.49 40.29 36.42
C ALA A 19 1.36 40.66 35.20
N PHE A 20 1.50 39.70 34.29
CA PHE A 20 2.18 39.81 33.02
C PHE A 20 1.15 39.59 31.92
N PRO A 21 1.17 40.33 30.82
CA PRO A 21 2.10 41.40 30.48
C PRO A 21 1.66 42.78 30.99
N LYS A 22 2.61 43.71 31.07
CA LYS A 22 2.40 45.05 31.64
C LYS A 22 1.86 46.07 30.63
N ASP A 23 1.94 45.76 29.33
CA ASP A 23 1.47 46.59 28.21
C ASP A 23 0.28 45.89 27.52
N GLU A 24 -0.74 46.66 27.13
CA GLU A 24 -1.90 46.16 26.38
C GLU A 24 -1.50 45.52 25.04
N LYS A 25 -0.45 46.04 24.39
CA LYS A 25 0.04 45.48 23.12
C LYS A 25 0.68 44.11 23.29
N GLU A 26 1.44 43.94 24.38
CA GLU A 26 2.00 42.63 24.72
C GLU A 26 0.89 41.65 25.09
N LYS A 27 -0.17 42.11 25.79
CA LYS A 27 -1.33 41.28 26.14
C LYS A 27 -2.01 40.71 24.90
N LEU A 28 -2.21 41.56 23.89
CA LEU A 28 -2.82 41.15 22.63
C LEU A 28 -2.01 40.05 21.92
N ILE A 29 -0.68 40.11 21.97
CA ILE A 29 0.20 39.10 21.37
C ILE A 29 0.11 37.78 22.15
N TRP A 30 0.15 37.83 23.48
CA TRP A 30 0.06 36.65 24.32
C TRP A 30 -1.31 35.97 24.21
N ASP A 31 -2.39 36.74 24.21
CA ASP A 31 -3.74 36.21 24.00
C ASP A 31 -3.84 35.53 22.62
N GLY A 32 -3.34 36.18 21.56
CA GLY A 32 -3.31 35.58 20.22
C GLY A 32 -2.47 34.30 20.13
N LEU A 33 -1.34 34.23 20.86
CA LEU A 33 -0.53 33.01 20.92
C LEU A 33 -1.24 31.88 21.67
N LEU A 34 -1.91 32.18 22.77
CA LEU A 34 -2.69 31.19 23.53
C LEU A 34 -3.86 30.66 22.70
N ASP A 35 -4.57 31.54 22.01
CA ASP A 35 -5.68 31.16 21.13
C ASP A 35 -5.20 30.25 19.98
N PHE A 36 -4.04 30.56 19.37
CA PHE A 36 -3.41 29.69 18.39
C PHE A 36 -3.04 28.31 18.97
N CYS A 37 -2.46 28.28 20.18
CA CYS A 37 -2.15 27.02 20.86
C CYS A 37 -3.41 26.20 21.17
N ASP A 38 -4.51 26.85 21.56
CA ASP A 38 -5.80 26.20 21.80
C ASP A 38 -6.39 25.61 20.50
N GLU A 39 -6.35 26.35 19.40
CA GLU A 39 -6.78 25.88 18.08
C GLU A 39 -5.92 24.71 17.59
N ALA A 40 -4.60 24.82 17.72
CA ALA A 40 -3.67 23.75 17.36
C ALA A 40 -3.92 22.48 18.20
N ALA A 41 -4.14 22.64 19.52
CA ALA A 41 -4.47 21.52 20.41
C ALA A 41 -5.78 20.84 19.99
N GLN A 42 -6.79 21.61 19.60
CA GLN A 42 -8.05 21.07 19.11
C GLN A 42 -7.88 20.30 17.79
N LYS A 43 -7.16 20.88 16.83
CA LYS A 43 -6.92 20.23 15.53
C LYS A 43 -6.13 18.92 15.66
N LEU A 44 -5.16 18.89 16.57
CA LEU A 44 -4.44 17.66 16.89
C LEU A 44 -5.35 16.60 17.52
N TYR A 45 -6.27 17.01 18.38
CA TYR A 45 -7.25 16.10 18.97
C TYR A 45 -8.19 15.51 17.89
N GLU A 46 -8.75 16.35 17.03
CA GLU A 46 -9.57 15.92 15.88
C GLU A 46 -8.81 14.94 14.97
N LEU A 47 -7.51 15.19 14.73
CA LEU A 47 -6.65 14.29 13.96
C LEU A 47 -6.43 12.95 14.67
N SER A 48 -6.18 12.98 15.98
CA SER A 48 -5.97 11.76 16.78
C SER A 48 -7.23 10.90 16.79
N ASP A 49 -8.41 11.50 16.91
CA ASP A 49 -9.68 10.76 16.85
C ASP A 49 -9.85 10.10 15.48
N SER A 50 -9.60 10.84 14.39
CA SER A 50 -9.63 10.26 13.04
C SER A 50 -8.61 9.13 12.84
N GLN A 51 -7.44 9.19 13.48
CA GLN A 51 -6.46 8.11 13.44
C GLN A 51 -6.96 6.85 14.15
N ASN A 52 -7.63 7.01 15.30
CA ASN A 52 -8.23 5.87 16.00
C ASN A 52 -9.33 5.23 15.13
N GLU A 53 -10.15 6.03 14.44
CA GLU A 53 -11.15 5.49 13.50
C GLU A 53 -10.49 4.69 12.36
N PHE A 54 -9.33 5.15 11.85
CA PHE A 54 -8.58 4.38 10.86
C PHE A 54 -7.97 3.09 11.42
N GLU A 55 -7.55 3.09 12.69
CA GLU A 55 -7.09 1.87 13.37
C GLU A 55 -8.20 0.82 13.38
N ASP A 56 -9.43 1.21 13.76
CA ASP A 56 -10.60 0.32 13.74
C ASP A 56 -10.89 -0.23 12.33
N TYR A 57 -10.81 0.62 11.29
CA TYR A 57 -11.00 0.16 9.91
C TYR A 57 -9.90 -0.79 9.43
N ILE A 58 -8.65 -0.55 9.82
CA ILE A 58 -7.53 -1.41 9.47
C ILE A 58 -7.66 -2.77 10.16
N GLU A 59 -8.06 -2.79 11.44
CA GLU A 59 -8.32 -4.03 12.18
C GLU A 59 -9.45 -4.83 11.52
N ALA A 60 -10.52 -4.18 11.07
CA ALA A 60 -11.59 -4.85 10.34
C ALA A 60 -11.10 -5.47 9.02
N ILE A 61 -10.24 -4.76 8.28
CA ILE A 61 -9.63 -5.30 7.05
C ILE A 61 -8.73 -6.50 7.37
N ASP A 62 -7.92 -6.43 8.42
CA ASP A 62 -7.05 -7.52 8.85
C ASP A 62 -7.87 -8.77 9.24
N GLU A 63 -8.98 -8.61 9.95
CA GLU A 63 -9.89 -9.71 10.28
C GLU A 63 -10.52 -10.36 9.04
N ASP A 64 -10.97 -9.55 8.08
CA ASP A 64 -11.51 -10.02 6.81
C ASP A 64 -10.44 -10.80 6.01
N LEU A 65 -9.21 -10.27 5.92
CA LEU A 65 -8.10 -10.95 5.24
C LEU A 65 -7.72 -12.25 5.95
N SER A 66 -7.64 -12.27 7.28
CA SER A 66 -7.37 -13.48 8.06
C SER A 66 -8.45 -14.56 7.83
N THR A 67 -9.70 -14.15 7.61
CA THR A 67 -10.79 -15.07 7.27
C THR A 67 -10.61 -15.66 5.88
N LEU A 68 -10.21 -14.85 4.90
CA LEU A 68 -9.88 -15.33 3.55
C LEU A 68 -8.67 -16.27 3.58
N GLU A 69 -7.62 -15.93 4.33
CA GLU A 69 -6.44 -16.79 4.47
C GLU A 69 -6.83 -18.17 5.01
N LYS A 70 -7.69 -18.22 6.03
CA LYS A 70 -8.19 -19.50 6.58
C LYS A 70 -9.04 -20.28 5.57
N TYR A 71 -9.74 -19.61 4.67
CA TYR A 71 -10.56 -20.28 3.67
C TYR A 71 -9.71 -20.83 2.51
N PHE A 72 -8.74 -20.05 2.02
CA PHE A 72 -7.95 -20.41 0.84
C PHE A 72 -6.67 -21.18 1.14
N TYR A 73 -6.02 -20.91 2.28
CA TYR A 73 -4.74 -21.53 2.63
C TYR A 73 -4.87 -22.69 3.64
N ASN A 74 -6.04 -22.89 4.26
CA ASN A 74 -6.26 -23.91 5.30
C ASN A 74 -7.12 -25.10 4.83
N GLU A 75 -7.63 -25.11 3.59
CA GLU A 75 -8.35 -26.27 2.99
C GLU A 75 -7.40 -27.33 2.40
N GLY A 76 -6.09 -27.19 2.55
CA GLY A 76 -5.11 -28.22 2.24
C GLY A 76 -4.30 -28.56 3.48
N GLU A 77 -4.60 -29.69 4.14
CA GLU A 77 -3.65 -30.31 5.05
C GLU A 77 -2.38 -30.68 4.28
N ALA A 78 -1.40 -29.78 4.29
CA ALA A 78 -0.04 -30.05 3.86
C ALA A 78 0.89 -29.39 4.86
N ASP A 79 1.21 -30.19 5.88
CA ASP A 79 2.46 -30.24 6.66
C ASP A 79 3.12 -28.91 7.09
N ASP A 80 3.37 -28.82 8.38
CA ASP A 80 3.79 -27.67 9.21
C ASP A 80 5.21 -27.11 8.91
N ASP A 81 5.68 -27.16 7.66
CA ASP A 81 7.04 -26.78 7.25
C ASP A 81 7.10 -26.21 5.81
N VAL A 82 6.05 -25.56 5.31
CA VAL A 82 6.14 -24.79 4.06
C VAL A 82 6.43 -23.33 4.40
N ASP A 83 7.71 -22.98 4.43
CA ASP A 83 8.16 -21.59 4.28
C ASP A 83 7.35 -21.00 3.10
N VAL A 84 6.47 -20.05 3.39
CA VAL A 84 5.83 -19.24 2.36
C VAL A 84 6.93 -18.37 1.76
N VAL A 85 7.68 -18.96 0.84
CA VAL A 85 8.61 -18.25 -0.02
C VAL A 85 7.72 -17.39 -0.90
N PHE A 86 7.65 -16.09 -0.58
CA PHE A 86 7.36 -15.07 -1.58
C PHE A 86 8.48 -15.18 -2.61
N SER A 87 8.30 -16.11 -3.54
CA SER A 87 9.00 -16.10 -4.79
C SER A 87 8.46 -14.87 -5.50
N SER A 88 9.17 -13.77 -5.31
CA SER A 88 9.22 -12.69 -6.28
C SER A 88 9.97 -13.17 -7.53
N ASP A 89 9.79 -14.42 -7.97
CA ASP A 89 10.21 -14.82 -9.29
C ASP A 89 9.16 -14.27 -10.25
N GLU A 90 9.36 -12.99 -10.59
CA GLU A 90 8.91 -12.37 -11.84
C GLU A 90 9.44 -13.12 -13.10
N ASP A 91 9.97 -14.35 -12.94
CA ASP A 91 10.69 -15.16 -13.92
C ASP A 91 9.98 -16.47 -14.29
N GLN A 92 8.81 -16.79 -13.74
CA GLN A 92 7.96 -17.84 -14.31
C GLN A 92 6.99 -17.21 -15.30
N GLY A 93 7.36 -17.23 -16.59
CA GLY A 93 6.58 -16.72 -17.72
C GLY A 93 5.26 -17.46 -17.94
N VAL A 94 4.35 -17.36 -16.97
CA VAL A 94 2.97 -17.87 -17.05
C VAL A 94 2.15 -16.83 -17.79
N MET A 95 1.65 -17.19 -18.97
CA MET A 95 0.76 -16.35 -19.77
C MET A 95 -0.70 -16.78 -19.56
N GLU A 96 -1.55 -15.79 -19.29
CA GLU A 96 -3.00 -15.95 -19.21
C GLU A 96 -3.65 -15.43 -20.49
N LEU A 97 -4.49 -16.25 -21.12
CA LEU A 97 -5.23 -15.88 -22.32
C LEU A 97 -6.70 -16.31 -22.21
N THR A 98 -7.61 -15.50 -22.75
CA THR A 98 -9.02 -15.91 -22.90
C THR A 98 -9.22 -16.50 -24.29
N CYS A 99 -9.74 -17.72 -24.36
CA CYS A 99 -10.04 -18.38 -25.64
C CYS A 99 -11.09 -17.58 -26.43
N PRO A 100 -10.79 -17.11 -27.66
CA PRO A 100 -11.75 -16.33 -28.46
C PRO A 100 -12.93 -17.17 -29.00
N TYR A 101 -12.90 -18.50 -28.83
CA TYR A 101 -13.91 -19.40 -29.40
C TYR A 101 -14.92 -19.94 -28.37
N CYS A 102 -14.49 -20.20 -27.13
CA CYS A 102 -15.37 -20.69 -26.06
C CYS A 102 -15.37 -19.78 -24.83
N ASN A 103 -14.55 -18.73 -24.82
CA ASN A 103 -14.46 -17.73 -23.75
C ASN A 103 -13.97 -18.28 -22.40
N GLU A 104 -13.28 -19.41 -22.43
CA GLU A 104 -12.61 -20.04 -21.28
C GLU A 104 -11.23 -19.43 -21.04
N GLU A 105 -10.83 -19.29 -19.78
CA GLU A 105 -9.52 -18.82 -19.37
C GLU A 105 -8.50 -19.96 -19.45
N ILE A 106 -7.37 -19.71 -20.10
CA ILE A 106 -6.31 -20.70 -20.31
C ILE A 106 -5.00 -20.10 -19.78
N CYS A 107 -4.37 -20.81 -18.85
CA CYS A 107 -3.06 -20.48 -18.30
C CYS A 107 -2.03 -21.49 -18.80
N PHE A 108 -0.91 -21.00 -19.34
CA PHE A 108 0.18 -21.86 -19.83
C PHE A 108 1.54 -21.20 -19.61
N GLU A 109 2.58 -22.02 -19.50
CA GLU A 109 3.96 -21.57 -19.33
C GLU A 109 4.63 -21.38 -20.70
N GLU A 110 5.48 -20.36 -20.82
CA GLU A 110 6.32 -20.18 -21.99
C GLU A 110 7.32 -21.34 -22.13
N GLN A 111 7.28 -22.03 -23.28
CA GLN A 111 8.21 -23.11 -23.59
C GLN A 111 9.25 -22.66 -24.62
N ASP A 112 10.50 -23.11 -24.45
CA ASP A 112 11.54 -22.89 -25.44
C ASP A 112 11.22 -23.62 -26.75
N GLY A 113 10.97 -22.87 -27.83
CA GLY A 113 10.80 -23.39 -29.18
C GLY A 113 9.48 -23.01 -29.85
N ASN A 114 9.18 -23.68 -30.97
CA ASN A 114 7.89 -23.51 -31.68
C ASN A 114 6.84 -24.40 -31.03
N TYR A 115 5.88 -23.81 -30.33
CA TYR A 115 4.77 -24.50 -29.68
C TYR A 115 3.45 -23.78 -29.96
N GLU A 116 2.39 -24.59 -30.03
CA GLU A 116 1.02 -24.13 -30.21
C GLU A 116 0.22 -24.45 -28.95
N VAL A 117 -0.54 -23.47 -28.46
CA VAL A 117 -1.44 -23.66 -27.32
C VAL A 117 -2.82 -24.01 -27.86
N VAL A 118 -3.34 -25.16 -27.43
CA VAL A 118 -4.67 -25.65 -27.80
C VAL A 118 -5.61 -25.50 -26.61
N CYS A 119 -6.78 -24.90 -26.84
CA CYS A 119 -7.81 -24.81 -25.82
C CYS A 119 -8.32 -26.21 -25.45
N PRO A 120 -8.33 -26.60 -24.15
CA PRO A 120 -8.80 -27.90 -23.71
C PRO A 120 -10.32 -28.11 -23.94
N GLU A 121 -11.11 -27.04 -23.92
CA GLU A 121 -12.57 -27.11 -24.05
C GLU A 121 -13.05 -27.18 -25.50
N CYS A 122 -12.44 -26.43 -26.43
CA CYS A 122 -12.87 -26.39 -27.83
C CYS A 122 -11.91 -27.06 -28.82
N GLY A 123 -10.73 -27.47 -28.37
CA GLY A 123 -9.72 -28.14 -29.20
C GLY A 123 -9.12 -27.29 -30.31
N LYS A 124 -9.33 -25.96 -30.29
CA LYS A 124 -8.77 -25.03 -31.28
C LYS A 124 -7.46 -24.42 -30.77
N VAL A 125 -6.54 -24.15 -31.70
CA VAL A 125 -5.31 -23.40 -31.41
C VAL A 125 -5.68 -21.96 -31.08
N VAL A 126 -5.21 -21.50 -29.93
CA VAL A 126 -5.46 -20.15 -29.40
C VAL A 126 -4.22 -19.27 -29.45
N TRP A 127 -3.03 -19.85 -29.51
CA TRP A 127 -1.76 -19.13 -29.54
C TRP A 127 -0.66 -19.96 -30.22
N ASP A 128 0.28 -19.31 -30.91
CA ASP A 128 1.38 -19.93 -31.67
C ASP A 128 2.66 -19.08 -31.50
N SER A 129 3.76 -19.69 -31.02
CA SER A 129 5.04 -18.99 -30.80
C SER A 129 5.84 -18.72 -32.07
N SER A 130 5.48 -19.32 -33.21
CA SER A 130 6.26 -19.26 -34.45
C SER A 130 6.33 -17.87 -35.11
N HIS A 131 5.54 -16.90 -34.62
CA HIS A 131 5.51 -15.52 -35.11
C HIS A 131 6.39 -14.52 -34.34
N ILE A 132 7.09 -14.92 -33.27
CA ILE A 132 8.09 -14.08 -32.59
C ILE A 132 9.47 -14.38 -33.18
N SER A 133 9.73 -13.88 -34.38
CA SER A 133 11.06 -13.93 -34.99
C SER A 133 11.36 -12.70 -35.83
N THR A 134 11.35 -11.50 -35.23
CA THR A 134 12.22 -10.40 -35.71
C THR A 134 12.44 -9.33 -34.63
N THR A 135 13.54 -9.43 -33.89
CA THR A 135 14.15 -8.26 -33.23
C THR A 135 14.93 -7.47 -34.29
N PRO A 136 14.70 -6.16 -34.50
CA PRO A 136 15.70 -5.31 -35.11
C PRO A 136 16.70 -4.92 -34.03
N ALA A 137 17.95 -5.35 -34.20
CA ALA A 137 19.08 -4.98 -33.36
C ALA A 137 19.17 -3.46 -33.21
N VAL A 138 19.01 -2.96 -31.97
CA VAL A 138 19.41 -1.60 -31.60
C VAL A 138 20.74 -1.71 -30.88
N ASN A 139 21.74 -1.04 -31.45
CA ASN A 139 23.15 -1.07 -31.09
C ASN A 139 23.41 -0.61 -29.65
N GLU A 140 24.07 -1.44 -28.86
CA GLU A 140 24.78 -1.02 -27.64
C GLU A 140 26.28 -0.97 -27.94
N ASP A 141 26.81 0.24 -28.10
CA ASP A 141 28.23 0.51 -27.85
C ASP A 141 28.43 2.02 -27.63
N ALA A 142 28.03 2.49 -26.45
CA ALA A 142 28.46 3.78 -25.92
C ALA A 142 28.36 3.82 -24.37
N CYS A 143 29.25 3.11 -23.68
CA CYS A 143 29.74 3.63 -22.39
C CYS A 143 31.14 3.10 -22.05
N ASN A 144 32.14 3.81 -22.57
CA ASN A 144 33.48 3.86 -21.97
C ASN A 144 33.38 4.59 -20.61
N LEU A 145 33.72 3.91 -19.51
CA LEU A 145 34.26 4.57 -18.32
C LEU A 145 35.23 3.66 -17.54
N LYS A 146 36.51 4.02 -17.69
CA LYS A 146 37.61 3.90 -16.73
C LYS A 146 38.05 2.50 -16.29
N SER A 147 39.18 2.04 -16.86
CA SER A 147 40.47 2.15 -16.16
C SER A 147 41.65 2.07 -17.11
#